data_AF-A0A9E4R1Y4-F1
#
_entry.id   AF-A0A9E4R1Y4-F1
#
_cell.length_a   1.000
_cell.length_b   1.000
_cell.length_c   1.000
_cell.angle_alpha   90.00
_cell.angle_beta   90.00
_cell.angle_gamma   90.00
#
_symmetry.space_group_name_H-M   'P 1'
#
loop_
_entity.id
_entity.type
_entity.pdbx_description
1 polymer ?
#
loop_
_entity_poly.entity_id
_entity_poly.type
_entity_poly.pdbx_seq_one_letter_code
_entity_poly.pdbx_strand_id
1 'polypeptide(L)'
;MVEELGRIQRPPASQYDGRRKLLLVPLVYGPQADNAEGAAVLQNYWEQMQTQVKALEAALGGLQHIYHESLTVGGDEGLQQLGAADQRSQLFITGKTESGAVLEATEDMNAMLEALDLQRCMMVPLASTSVASKLQEWLSDSNRQRYEHIANRIDSTLGENETGLLLISERHQVQFPSDIEVFYVSPPALDDYRRWLQNWMEQQQAKAEAAKEPSVDDGDDGHDGDDVAEEEEGQEEAEADAETQ
;
A
#
# COMPACT_ATOMS: atom_id res chain seq x y z
N MET A 1 2.59 -47.74 8.90
CA MET A 1 2.77 -47.45 7.46
C MET A 1 2.21 -46.06 7.24
N VAL A 2 3.06 -45.13 6.79
CA VAL A 2 2.65 -43.75 6.54
C VAL A 2 2.23 -43.70 5.07
N GLU A 3 0.96 -43.45 4.79
CA GLU A 3 0.48 -43.22 3.43
C GLU A 3 1.11 -41.93 2.92
N GLU A 4 1.92 -42.03 1.86
CA GLU A 4 2.44 -40.88 1.14
C GLU A 4 1.25 -40.18 0.45
N LEU A 5 0.92 -38.98 0.94
CA LEU A 5 -0.01 -38.07 0.30
C LEU A 5 0.40 -37.90 -1.17
N GLY A 6 -0.54 -38.20 -2.09
CA GLY A 6 -0.29 -38.26 -3.51
C GLY A 6 0.45 -37.02 -4.03
N ARG A 7 1.59 -37.24 -4.69
CA ARG A 7 2.31 -36.18 -5.43
C ARG A 7 1.34 -35.56 -6.44
N ILE A 8 0.83 -34.37 -6.12
CA ILE A 8 0.14 -33.52 -7.10
C ILE A 8 1.19 -33.17 -8.15
N GLN A 9 1.15 -33.85 -9.29
CA GLN A 9 2.01 -33.52 -10.41
C GLN A 9 1.62 -32.13 -10.88
N ARG A 10 2.60 -31.21 -10.97
CA ARG A 10 2.36 -29.91 -11.60
C ARG A 10 1.91 -30.19 -13.03
N PRO A 11 0.73 -29.71 -13.41
CA PRO A 11 0.24 -29.98 -14.74
C PRO A 11 1.13 -29.36 -15.82
N PRO A 12 1.22 -29.97 -17.01
CA PRO A 12 2.06 -29.49 -18.10
C PRO A 12 1.53 -28.15 -18.64
N ALA A 13 2.43 -27.28 -19.08
CA ALA A 13 2.07 -25.94 -19.60
C ALA A 13 1.06 -25.99 -20.76
N SER A 14 1.08 -27.06 -21.57
CA SER A 14 0.16 -27.29 -22.68
C SER A 14 -1.31 -27.42 -22.27
N GLN A 15 -1.62 -27.65 -20.98
CA GLN A 15 -3.01 -27.64 -20.53
C GLN A 15 -3.64 -26.24 -20.54
N TYR A 16 -2.81 -25.20 -20.63
CA TYR A 16 -3.24 -23.80 -20.68
C TYR A 16 -3.21 -23.23 -22.10
N ASP A 17 -3.04 -24.08 -23.12
CA ASP A 17 -3.15 -23.67 -24.52
C ASP A 17 -4.58 -23.17 -24.80
N GLY A 18 -4.68 -22.05 -25.49
CA GLY A 18 -5.90 -21.31 -25.76
C GLY A 18 -6.40 -20.44 -24.61
N ARG A 19 -5.79 -20.49 -23.43
CA ARG A 19 -6.17 -19.63 -22.29
C ARG A 19 -5.29 -18.39 -22.19
N ARG A 20 -5.90 -17.32 -21.69
CA ARG A 20 -5.20 -16.14 -21.18
C ARG A 20 -4.66 -16.49 -19.79
N LYS A 21 -3.42 -16.15 -19.50
CA LYS A 21 -2.79 -16.49 -18.20
C LYS A 21 -2.48 -15.21 -17.45
N LEU A 22 -2.73 -15.16 -16.15
CA LEU A 22 -2.42 -14.01 -15.32
C LEU A 22 -1.64 -14.44 -14.09
N LEU A 23 -0.40 -13.95 -13.98
CA LEU A 23 0.37 -14.05 -12.75
C LEU A 23 -0.10 -12.95 -11.80
N LEU A 24 -0.71 -13.35 -10.68
CA LEU A 24 -1.23 -12.41 -9.69
C LEU A 24 -0.25 -12.32 -8.52
N VAL A 25 0.37 -11.14 -8.37
CA VAL A 25 1.39 -10.85 -7.38
C VAL A 25 0.86 -9.83 -6.36
N PRO A 26 0.90 -10.14 -5.06
CA PRO A 26 0.66 -9.17 -4.00
C PRO A 26 1.61 -7.98 -4.11
N LEU A 27 1.06 -6.78 -4.28
CA LEU A 27 1.82 -5.54 -4.20
C LEU A 27 1.96 -5.15 -2.74
N VAL A 28 3.19 -5.22 -2.22
CA VAL A 28 3.52 -4.90 -0.83
C VAL A 28 4.47 -3.71 -0.77
N TYR A 29 4.18 -2.79 0.14
CA TYR A 29 4.97 -1.58 0.35
C TYR A 29 5.65 -1.62 1.71
N GLY A 30 6.89 -1.17 1.78
CA GLY A 30 7.54 -1.00 3.08
C GLY A 30 7.02 0.25 3.79
N PRO A 31 7.05 0.31 5.13
CA PRO A 31 7.04 1.59 5.83
C PRO A 31 8.26 2.42 5.41
N GLN A 32 8.29 3.68 5.87
CA GLN A 32 9.39 4.60 5.56
C GLN A 32 10.77 4.02 5.94
N ALA A 33 11.81 4.55 5.28
CA ALA A 33 13.13 3.94 5.12
C ALA A 33 13.96 3.72 6.41
N ASP A 34 13.41 3.97 7.60
CA ASP A 34 14.14 3.96 8.88
C ASP A 34 14.08 2.62 9.64
N ASN A 35 13.33 1.61 9.16
CA ASN A 35 13.27 0.28 9.79
C ASN A 35 14.10 -0.78 9.04
N ALA A 36 15.28 -1.12 9.58
CA ALA A 36 16.19 -2.10 8.99
C ALA A 36 15.63 -3.53 8.93
N GLU A 37 14.87 -3.96 9.94
CA GLU A 37 14.21 -5.28 9.95
C GLU A 37 13.16 -5.34 8.82
N GLY A 38 12.36 -4.29 8.69
CA GLY A 38 11.39 -4.14 7.63
C GLY A 38 11.96 -4.17 6.23
N ALA A 39 13.07 -3.45 6.04
CA ALA A 39 13.79 -3.46 4.78
C ALA A 39 14.27 -4.87 4.41
N ALA A 40 14.80 -5.64 5.37
CA ALA A 40 15.25 -7.01 5.15
C ALA A 40 14.11 -7.98 4.82
N VAL A 41 13.01 -7.91 5.57
CA VAL A 41 11.83 -8.76 5.35
C VAL A 41 11.20 -8.47 3.97
N LEU A 42 11.09 -7.19 3.61
CA LEU A 42 10.57 -6.79 2.31
C LEU A 42 11.51 -7.19 1.16
N GLN A 43 12.83 -7.07 1.34
CA GLN A 43 13.80 -7.53 0.35
C GLN A 43 13.67 -9.04 0.10
N ASN A 44 13.55 -9.85 1.16
CA ASN A 44 13.34 -11.29 1.05
C ASN A 44 12.04 -11.63 0.31
N TYR A 45 10.95 -10.89 0.56
CA TYR A 45 9.72 -11.01 -0.22
C TYR A 45 9.97 -10.77 -1.72
N TRP A 46 10.60 -9.65 -2.07
CA TRP A 46 10.87 -9.29 -3.46
C TRP A 46 11.75 -10.31 -4.18
N GLU A 47 12.78 -10.85 -3.52
CA GLU A 47 13.65 -11.88 -4.11
C GLU A 47 12.91 -13.19 -4.40
N GLN A 48 12.11 -13.66 -3.45
CA GLN A 48 11.33 -14.89 -3.63
C GLN A 48 10.22 -14.71 -4.67
N MET A 49 9.52 -13.57 -4.65
CA MET A 49 8.50 -13.23 -5.64
C MET A 49 9.10 -13.23 -7.04
N GLN A 50 10.22 -12.53 -7.25
CA GLN A 50 10.90 -12.46 -8.55
C GLN A 50 11.35 -13.85 -9.05
N THR A 51 11.85 -14.68 -8.14
CA THR A 51 12.25 -16.06 -8.46
C THR A 51 11.06 -16.89 -8.93
N GLN A 52 9.91 -16.76 -8.28
CA GLN A 52 8.69 -17.48 -8.67
C GLN A 52 8.11 -16.96 -9.99
N VAL A 53 8.03 -15.63 -10.18
CA VAL A 53 7.58 -15.03 -11.44
C VAL A 53 8.45 -15.52 -12.60
N LYS A 54 9.78 -15.50 -12.45
CA LYS A 54 10.71 -15.96 -13.49
C LYS A 54 10.49 -17.43 -13.85
N ALA A 55 10.23 -18.29 -12.87
CA ALA A 55 9.95 -19.70 -13.11
C ALA A 55 8.62 -19.92 -13.86
N LEU A 56 7.58 -19.16 -13.50
CA LEU A 56 6.27 -19.24 -14.14
C LEU A 56 6.29 -18.67 -15.56
N GLU A 57 6.92 -17.51 -15.75
CA GLU A 57 7.15 -16.90 -17.07
C GLU A 57 7.84 -17.89 -18.02
N ALA A 58 8.93 -18.53 -17.57
CA ALA A 58 9.63 -19.52 -18.38
C ALA A 58 8.75 -20.76 -18.70
N ALA A 59 7.90 -21.18 -17.75
CA ALA A 59 7.01 -22.32 -17.94
C ALA A 59 5.82 -22.00 -18.86
N LEU A 60 5.35 -20.74 -18.89
CA LEU A 60 4.16 -20.31 -19.63
C LEU A 60 4.45 -19.72 -21.02
N GLY A 61 5.74 -19.61 -21.38
CA GLY A 61 6.17 -19.16 -22.71
C GLY A 61 6.46 -17.66 -22.82
N GLY A 62 6.73 -16.99 -21.70
CA GLY A 62 7.07 -15.57 -21.64
C GLY A 62 6.03 -14.72 -20.92
N LEU A 63 6.21 -13.41 -20.98
CA LEU A 63 5.34 -12.40 -20.39
C LEU A 63 5.10 -11.28 -21.41
N GLN A 64 3.84 -10.97 -21.69
CA GLN A 64 3.45 -10.00 -22.72
C GLN A 64 2.96 -8.69 -22.11
N HIS A 65 2.19 -8.74 -21.03
CA HIS A 65 1.59 -7.55 -20.42
C HIS A 65 1.92 -7.46 -18.93
N ILE A 66 2.12 -6.24 -18.46
CA ILE A 66 2.32 -5.91 -17.05
C ILE A 66 1.25 -4.89 -16.67
N TYR A 67 0.59 -5.18 -15.55
CA TYR A 67 -0.39 -4.34 -14.91
C TYR A 67 0.10 -4.06 -13.49
N HIS A 68 -0.05 -2.82 -13.05
CA HIS A 68 0.39 -2.39 -11.73
C HIS A 68 -0.69 -1.48 -11.12
N GLU A 69 -1.14 -1.80 -9.91
CA GLU A 69 -2.09 -0.96 -9.19
C GLU A 69 -1.54 0.46 -9.01
N SER A 70 -2.42 1.45 -9.09
CA SER A 70 -2.10 2.88 -9.07
C SER A 70 -1.35 3.41 -10.31
N LEU A 71 -1.34 2.68 -11.42
CA LEU A 71 -0.72 3.13 -12.68
C LEU A 71 -1.77 3.63 -13.67
N THR A 72 -1.79 4.94 -13.91
CA THR A 72 -2.76 5.62 -14.78
C THR A 72 -2.28 5.85 -16.21
N VAL A 73 -0.97 5.71 -16.44
CA VAL A 73 -0.33 5.83 -17.75
C VAL A 73 0.60 4.63 -17.97
N GLY A 74 0.58 4.05 -19.17
CA GLY A 74 1.43 2.92 -19.53
C GLY A 74 2.78 3.34 -20.14
N GLY A 75 3.56 2.35 -20.57
CA GLY A 75 4.84 2.55 -21.25
C GLY A 75 5.89 3.30 -20.43
N ASP A 76 6.78 4.02 -21.11
CA ASP A 76 7.93 4.70 -20.50
C ASP A 76 7.52 5.79 -19.50
N GLU A 77 6.44 6.52 -19.79
CA GLU A 77 5.91 7.55 -18.88
C GLU A 77 5.41 6.91 -17.57
N GLY A 78 4.66 5.81 -17.67
CA GLY A 78 4.24 5.04 -16.51
C GLY A 78 5.40 4.51 -15.68
N LEU A 79 6.44 4.01 -16.34
CA LEU A 79 7.65 3.52 -15.68
C LEU A 79 8.39 4.61 -14.90
N GLN A 80 8.42 5.84 -15.42
CA GLN A 80 8.98 7.00 -14.70
C GLN A 80 8.15 7.35 -13.46
N GLN A 81 6.82 7.31 -13.56
CA GLN A 81 5.92 7.57 -12.43
C GLN A 81 6.09 6.54 -11.30
N LEU A 82 6.26 5.25 -11.66
CA LEU A 82 6.52 4.19 -10.68
C LEU A 82 7.79 4.43 -9.87
N GLY A 83 8.83 4.98 -10.50
CA GLY A 83 10.11 5.27 -9.84
C GLY A 83 10.02 6.28 -8.70
N ALA A 84 9.08 7.22 -8.79
CA ALA A 84 8.83 8.18 -7.72
C ALA A 84 8.11 7.56 -6.52
N ALA A 85 7.37 6.46 -6.73
CA ALA A 85 6.57 5.80 -5.70
C ALA A 85 7.31 4.62 -5.03
N ASP A 86 7.87 3.69 -5.82
CA ASP A 86 8.62 2.54 -5.31
C ASP A 86 9.70 2.08 -6.32
N GLN A 87 10.96 2.27 -5.94
CA GLN A 87 12.12 1.95 -6.78
C GLN A 87 12.24 0.44 -7.10
N ARG A 88 11.76 -0.46 -6.23
CA ARG A 88 11.85 -1.91 -6.46
C ARG A 88 10.89 -2.34 -7.56
N SER A 89 9.66 -1.82 -7.49
CA SER A 89 8.64 -2.04 -8.52
C SER A 89 9.12 -1.51 -9.87
N GLN A 90 9.68 -0.30 -9.90
CA GLN A 90 10.28 0.25 -11.12
C GLN A 90 11.37 -0.66 -11.68
N LEU A 91 12.40 -1.02 -10.89
CA LEU A 91 13.52 -1.85 -11.36
C LEU A 91 13.06 -3.21 -11.90
N PHE A 92 12.12 -3.85 -11.19
CA PHE A 92 11.56 -5.12 -11.60
C PHE A 92 10.81 -5.01 -12.93
N ILE A 93 9.96 -4.00 -13.08
CA ILE A 93 9.16 -3.79 -14.30
C ILE A 93 10.07 -3.40 -15.48
N THR A 94 11.08 -2.55 -15.27
CA THR A 94 12.07 -2.19 -16.30
C THR A 94 12.69 -3.43 -16.93
N GLY A 95 13.14 -4.40 -16.11
CA GLY A 95 13.76 -5.63 -16.62
C GLY A 95 12.79 -6.48 -17.45
N LYS A 96 11.49 -6.43 -17.16
CA LYS A 96 10.46 -7.12 -17.94
C LYS A 96 10.14 -6.39 -19.24
N THR A 97 10.05 -5.06 -19.22
CA THR A 97 9.80 -4.27 -20.43
C THR A 97 10.97 -4.33 -21.41
N GLU A 98 12.22 -4.36 -20.91
CA GLU A 98 13.42 -4.61 -21.72
C GLU A 98 13.41 -6.00 -22.38
N SER A 99 12.69 -6.97 -21.78
CA SER A 99 12.49 -8.31 -22.33
C SER A 99 11.30 -8.41 -23.30
N GLY A 100 10.63 -7.28 -23.59
CA GLY A 100 9.55 -7.19 -24.58
C GLY A 100 8.13 -7.13 -24.01
N ALA A 101 7.95 -7.13 -22.68
CA ALA A 101 6.63 -6.95 -22.08
C ALA A 101 6.15 -5.49 -22.20
N VAL A 102 4.85 -5.29 -22.36
CA VAL A 102 4.20 -3.98 -22.43
C VAL A 102 3.66 -3.61 -21.05
N LEU A 103 4.03 -2.43 -20.55
CA LEU A 103 3.43 -1.86 -19.34
C LEU A 103 2.12 -1.16 -19.69
N GLU A 104 1.00 -1.71 -19.25
CA GLU A 104 -0.33 -1.21 -19.56
C GLU A 104 -0.79 -0.15 -18.56
N ALA A 105 -1.48 0.88 -19.05
CA ALA A 105 -2.28 1.74 -18.19
C ALA A 105 -3.36 0.87 -17.52
N THR A 106 -3.31 0.79 -16.20
CA THR A 106 -4.09 -0.17 -15.41
C THR A 106 -5.32 0.50 -14.80
N GLU A 107 -5.24 1.79 -14.50
CA GLU A 107 -6.30 2.54 -13.80
C GLU A 107 -6.77 3.78 -14.54
N ASP A 108 -8.02 4.16 -14.27
CA ASP A 108 -8.51 5.50 -14.58
C ASP A 108 -8.05 6.50 -13.52
N MET A 109 -7.49 7.63 -13.98
CA MET A 109 -6.94 8.65 -13.08
C MET A 109 -8.00 9.25 -12.15
N ASN A 110 -9.20 9.54 -12.64
CA ASN A 110 -10.22 10.19 -11.82
C ASN A 110 -10.77 9.21 -10.77
N ALA A 111 -11.06 7.97 -11.16
CA ALA A 111 -11.52 6.93 -10.24
C ALA A 111 -10.46 6.63 -9.16
N MET A 112 -9.18 6.59 -9.55
CA MET A 112 -8.08 6.40 -8.59
C MET A 112 -8.00 7.57 -7.60
N LEU A 113 -7.99 8.82 -8.08
CA LEU A 113 -7.87 10.00 -7.21
C LEU A 113 -9.06 10.14 -6.26
N GLU A 114 -10.29 9.88 -6.74
CA GLU A 114 -11.48 9.89 -5.89
C GLU A 114 -11.36 8.87 -4.75
N ALA A 115 -10.98 7.62 -5.05
CA ALA A 115 -10.80 6.59 -4.04
C ALA A 115 -9.71 6.97 -3.01
N LEU A 116 -8.61 7.58 -3.46
CA LEU A 116 -7.54 8.07 -2.58
C LEU A 116 -8.00 9.19 -1.67
N ASP A 117 -8.76 10.17 -2.19
CA ASP A 117 -9.29 11.28 -1.39
C ASP A 117 -10.29 10.78 -0.34
N LEU A 118 -11.20 9.89 -0.73
CA LEU A 118 -12.14 9.25 0.20
C LEU A 118 -11.40 8.46 1.29
N GLN A 119 -10.35 7.72 0.93
CA GLN A 119 -9.52 7.02 1.90
C GLN A 119 -8.85 8.00 2.87
N ARG A 120 -8.31 9.13 2.40
CA ARG A 120 -7.73 10.17 3.28
C ARG A 120 -8.78 10.77 4.21
N CYS A 121 -9.98 11.05 3.73
CA CYS A 121 -11.09 11.53 4.56
C CYS A 121 -11.40 10.56 5.70
N MET A 122 -11.36 9.25 5.42
CA MET A 122 -11.60 8.21 6.42
C MET A 122 -10.49 8.08 7.48
N MET A 123 -9.29 8.60 7.23
CA MET A 123 -8.21 8.62 8.23
C MET A 123 -8.37 9.75 9.27
N VAL A 124 -9.20 10.75 8.99
CA VAL A 124 -9.48 11.84 9.93
C VAL A 124 -10.53 11.35 10.95
N PRO A 125 -10.35 11.59 12.27
CA PRO A 125 -11.37 11.27 13.25
C PRO A 125 -12.69 12.00 12.96
N LEU A 126 -13.76 11.25 12.65
CA LEU A 126 -15.08 11.79 12.33
C LEU A 126 -15.99 11.77 13.56
N ALA A 127 -16.57 12.92 13.91
CA ALA A 127 -17.51 13.01 15.03
C ALA A 127 -18.92 12.48 14.69
N SER A 128 -19.32 12.56 13.42
CA SER A 128 -20.66 12.14 12.97
C SER A 128 -20.63 10.74 12.36
N THR A 129 -21.36 9.81 12.98
CA THR A 129 -21.53 8.45 12.48
C THR A 129 -22.23 8.41 11.12
N SER A 130 -23.20 9.30 10.89
CA SER A 130 -23.90 9.38 9.60
C SER A 130 -22.96 9.81 8.46
N VAL A 131 -22.04 10.75 8.73
CA VAL A 131 -21.02 11.15 7.75
C VAL A 131 -20.07 9.99 7.49
N ALA A 132 -19.60 9.31 8.54
CA ALA A 132 -18.73 8.14 8.40
C ALA A 132 -19.38 7.04 7.55
N SER A 133 -20.66 6.72 7.77
CA SER A 133 -21.37 5.73 6.96
C SER A 133 -21.49 6.11 5.49
N LYS A 134 -21.78 7.38 5.18
CA LYS A 134 -21.88 7.87 3.79
C LYS A 134 -20.53 7.86 3.08
N LEU A 135 -19.46 8.26 3.75
CA LEU A 135 -18.11 8.20 3.19
C LEU A 135 -17.68 6.75 2.94
N GLN A 136 -18.02 5.83 3.85
CA GLN A 136 -17.73 4.42 3.68
C GLN A 136 -18.46 3.81 2.47
N GLU A 137 -19.75 4.13 2.29
CA GLU A 137 -20.54 3.69 1.13
C GLU A 137 -19.94 4.23 -0.18
N TRP A 138 -19.63 5.53 -0.22
CA TRP A 138 -19.00 6.14 -1.39
C TRP A 138 -17.63 5.54 -1.69
N LEU A 139 -16.79 5.31 -0.68
CA LEU A 139 -15.49 4.66 -0.86
C LEU A 139 -15.65 3.22 -1.39
N SER A 140 -16.64 2.47 -0.90
CA SER A 140 -16.93 1.13 -1.38
C SER A 140 -17.37 1.13 -2.84
N ASP A 141 -18.24 2.05 -3.25
CA ASP A 141 -18.66 2.19 -4.65
C ASP A 141 -17.55 2.67 -5.58
N SER A 142 -16.73 3.63 -5.12
CA SER A 142 -15.58 4.14 -5.86
C SER A 142 -14.53 3.05 -6.11
N ASN A 143 -14.21 2.25 -5.07
CA ASN A 143 -13.31 1.10 -5.20
C ASN A 143 -13.87 0.02 -6.13
N ARG A 144 -15.18 -0.26 -6.08
CA ARG A 144 -15.83 -1.19 -7.00
C ARG A 144 -15.64 -0.76 -8.45
N GLN A 145 -15.94 0.50 -8.78
CA GLN A 145 -15.76 1.05 -10.13
C GLN A 145 -14.29 1.00 -10.57
N ARG A 146 -13.35 1.32 -9.67
CA ARG A 146 -11.92 1.25 -9.93
C ARG A 146 -11.46 -0.18 -10.26
N TYR A 147 -11.90 -1.19 -9.50
CA TYR A 147 -11.54 -2.59 -9.78
C TYR A 147 -12.27 -3.17 -11.00
N GLU A 148 -13.49 -2.73 -11.30
CA GLU A 148 -14.18 -3.04 -12.56
C GLU A 148 -13.40 -2.48 -13.76
N HIS A 149 -12.87 -1.25 -13.65
CA HIS A 149 -12.01 -0.68 -14.69
C HIS A 149 -10.75 -1.52 -14.91
N ILE A 150 -10.05 -1.89 -13.83
CA ILE A 150 -8.85 -2.75 -13.91
C ILE A 150 -9.18 -4.09 -14.59
N ALA A 151 -10.30 -4.72 -14.23
CA ALA A 151 -10.76 -5.96 -14.86
C ALA A 151 -10.96 -5.78 -16.37
N ASN A 152 -11.66 -4.71 -16.77
CA ASN A 152 -11.93 -4.40 -18.18
C ASN A 152 -10.66 -4.08 -18.96
N ARG A 153 -9.68 -3.39 -18.35
CA ARG A 153 -8.37 -3.14 -18.97
C ARG A 153 -7.71 -4.46 -19.30
N ILE A 154 -7.53 -5.33 -18.30
CA ILE A 154 -6.92 -6.65 -18.48
C ILE A 154 -7.67 -7.47 -19.52
N ASP A 155 -9.01 -7.48 -19.48
CA ASP A 155 -9.82 -8.22 -20.45
C ASP A 155 -9.61 -7.73 -21.88
N SER A 156 -9.46 -6.41 -22.07
CA SER A 156 -9.28 -5.81 -23.39
C SER A 156 -7.86 -5.89 -23.95
N THR A 157 -6.84 -6.00 -23.11
CA THR A 157 -5.43 -5.95 -23.52
C THR A 157 -4.75 -7.31 -23.47
N LEU A 158 -5.14 -8.21 -22.58
CA LEU A 158 -4.58 -9.56 -22.53
C LEU A 158 -5.24 -10.45 -23.58
N GLY A 159 -4.49 -10.78 -24.63
CA GLY A 159 -4.92 -11.62 -25.75
C GLY A 159 -4.85 -13.12 -25.46
N GLU A 160 -5.43 -13.91 -26.36
CA GLU A 160 -5.38 -15.38 -26.30
C GLU A 160 -3.94 -15.89 -26.27
N ASN A 161 -3.68 -16.90 -25.44
CA ASN A 161 -2.37 -17.52 -25.18
C ASN A 161 -1.33 -16.62 -24.51
N GLU A 162 -1.61 -15.34 -24.32
CA GLU A 162 -0.70 -14.42 -23.66
C GLU A 162 -0.69 -14.61 -22.15
N THR A 163 0.43 -14.19 -21.56
CA THR A 163 0.64 -14.16 -20.12
C THR A 163 0.78 -12.71 -19.67
N GLY A 164 -0.07 -12.32 -18.73
CA GLY A 164 0.00 -11.06 -18.02
C GLY A 164 0.59 -11.22 -16.62
N LEU A 165 1.09 -10.12 -16.07
CA LEU A 165 1.53 -10.00 -14.68
C LEU A 165 0.77 -8.85 -14.05
N LEU A 166 0.03 -9.09 -12.98
CA LEU A 166 -0.67 -8.05 -12.21
C LEU A 166 -0.05 -7.94 -10.82
N LEU A 167 0.54 -6.79 -10.52
CA LEU A 167 0.92 -6.40 -9.17
C LEU A 167 -0.23 -5.59 -8.55
N ILE A 168 -0.87 -6.13 -7.52
CA ILE A 168 -2.05 -5.51 -6.90
C ILE A 168 -2.16 -5.86 -5.42
N SER A 169 -2.81 -4.98 -4.65
CA SER A 169 -3.12 -5.19 -3.24
C SER A 169 -3.87 -6.51 -2.99
N GLU A 170 -3.55 -7.18 -1.89
CA GLU A 170 -4.12 -8.50 -1.56
C GLU A 170 -5.64 -8.51 -1.38
N ARG A 171 -6.22 -7.36 -1.03
CA ARG A 171 -7.66 -7.19 -0.80
C ARG A 171 -8.38 -6.59 -2.01
N HIS A 172 -7.80 -6.72 -3.20
CA HIS A 172 -8.44 -6.28 -4.43
C HIS A 172 -9.80 -6.96 -4.64
N GLN A 173 -10.68 -6.30 -5.39
CA GLN A 173 -12.01 -6.82 -5.72
C GLN A 173 -12.16 -7.18 -7.20
N VAL A 174 -11.07 -7.11 -7.97
CA VAL A 174 -11.03 -7.46 -9.40
C VAL A 174 -11.63 -8.85 -9.64
N GLN A 175 -12.61 -8.91 -10.54
CA GLN A 175 -13.21 -10.15 -11.01
C GLN A 175 -12.68 -10.43 -12.41
N PHE A 176 -11.94 -11.52 -12.57
CA PHE A 176 -11.39 -11.90 -13.88
C PHE A 176 -12.41 -12.70 -14.69
N PRO A 177 -12.45 -12.52 -16.02
CA PRO A 177 -13.18 -13.39 -16.93
C PRO A 177 -12.82 -14.87 -16.72
N SER A 178 -13.79 -15.76 -16.93
CA SER A 178 -13.65 -17.20 -16.66
C SER A 178 -12.62 -17.94 -17.53
N ASP A 179 -12.21 -17.32 -18.63
CA ASP A 179 -11.21 -17.83 -19.56
C ASP A 179 -9.77 -17.36 -19.22
N ILE A 180 -9.61 -16.49 -18.20
CA ILE A 180 -8.31 -16.16 -17.62
C ILE A 180 -7.95 -17.18 -16.55
N GLU A 181 -6.85 -17.89 -16.76
CA GLU A 181 -6.24 -18.74 -15.74
C GLU A 181 -5.34 -17.90 -14.82
N VAL A 182 -5.68 -17.85 -13.53
CA VAL A 182 -4.95 -17.05 -12.54
C VAL A 182 -3.95 -17.91 -11.76
N PHE A 183 -2.68 -17.52 -11.80
CA PHE A 183 -1.59 -18.13 -11.05
C PHE A 183 -1.19 -17.19 -9.90
N TYR A 184 -1.52 -17.58 -8.67
CA TYR A 184 -1.12 -16.82 -7.49
C TYR A 184 0.37 -16.98 -7.21
N VAL A 185 1.08 -15.86 -7.11
CA VAL A 185 2.49 -15.80 -6.74
C VAL A 185 2.59 -15.35 -5.29
N SER A 186 2.47 -16.31 -4.37
CA SER A 186 2.48 -16.06 -2.93
C SER A 186 3.69 -16.77 -2.29
N PRO A 187 4.88 -16.15 -2.29
CA PRO A 187 6.07 -16.74 -1.67
C PRO A 187 5.92 -16.84 -0.15
N PRO A 188 6.58 -17.81 0.52
CA PRO A 188 6.59 -17.91 1.99
C PRO A 188 7.01 -16.62 2.69
N ALA A 189 7.92 -15.84 2.10
CA ALA A 189 8.32 -14.54 2.63
C ALA A 189 7.18 -13.51 2.72
N LEU A 190 6.05 -13.71 2.03
CA LEU A 190 4.87 -12.88 2.19
C LEU A 190 4.28 -13.01 3.61
N ASP A 191 4.25 -14.22 4.17
CA ASP A 191 3.76 -14.44 5.53
C ASP A 191 4.68 -13.81 6.58
N ASP A 192 6.00 -13.86 6.34
CA ASP A 192 6.98 -13.17 7.19
C ASP A 192 6.78 -11.65 7.14
N TYR A 193 6.54 -11.09 5.96
CA TYR A 193 6.21 -9.67 5.78
C TYR A 193 4.92 -9.27 6.49
N ARG A 194 3.84 -10.06 6.34
CA ARG A 194 2.56 -9.80 7.02
C ARG A 194 2.72 -9.79 8.53
N ARG A 195 3.41 -10.79 9.09
CA ARG A 195 3.67 -10.91 10.53
C ARG A 195 4.47 -9.71 11.04
N TRP A 196 5.52 -9.33 10.31
CA TRP A 196 6.33 -8.17 10.67
C TRP A 196 5.53 -6.87 10.62
N LEU A 197 4.76 -6.64 9.55
CA LEU A 197 3.95 -5.43 9.37
C LEU A 197 2.92 -5.28 10.50
N GLN A 198 2.25 -6.38 10.87
CA GLN A 198 1.32 -6.40 11.99
C GLN A 198 2.00 -5.99 13.29
N ASN A 199 3.12 -6.63 13.64
CA ASN A 199 3.88 -6.31 14.85
C ASN A 199 4.34 -4.85 14.87
N TRP A 200 4.77 -4.32 13.72
CA TRP A 200 5.19 -2.93 13.59
C TRP A 200 4.03 -1.96 13.80
N MET A 201 2.85 -2.22 13.23
CA MET A 201 1.65 -1.38 13.44
C MET A 201 1.22 -1.35 14.91
N GLU A 202 1.22 -2.50 15.59
CA GLU A 202 0.88 -2.60 17.01
C GLU A 202 1.85 -1.78 17.87
N GLN A 203 3.16 -1.84 17.59
CA GLN A 203 4.16 -1.03 18.28
C GLN A 203 3.98 0.48 18.04
N GLN A 204 3.62 0.89 16.81
CA GLN A 204 3.40 2.30 16.49
C GLN A 204 2.14 2.85 17.18
N GLN A 205 1.08 2.04 17.26
CA GLN A 205 -0.13 2.39 18.01
C GLN A 205 0.17 2.56 19.50
N ALA A 206 0.87 1.60 20.12
CA ALA A 206 1.25 1.69 21.52
C ALA A 206 2.13 2.92 21.82
N LYS A 207 3.07 3.27 20.93
CA LYS A 207 3.89 4.49 21.06
C LYS A 207 3.06 5.77 20.93
N ALA A 208 2.10 5.80 20.00
CA ALA A 208 1.22 6.95 19.81
C ALA A 208 0.24 7.15 20.98
N GLU A 209 -0.19 6.06 21.63
CA GLU A 209 -1.00 6.10 22.85
C GLU A 209 -0.18 6.59 24.05
N ALA A 210 1.03 6.06 24.25
CA ALA A 210 1.92 6.50 25.32
C ALA A 210 2.33 7.99 25.19
N ALA A 211 2.42 8.52 23.97
CA ALA A 211 2.72 9.93 23.71
C ALA A 211 1.51 10.88 23.93
N LYS A 212 0.30 10.34 24.12
CA LYS A 212 -0.94 11.11 24.38
C LYS A 212 -1.30 11.18 25.86
N GLU A 213 -0.66 10.41 26.74
CA GLU A 213 -0.85 10.53 28.18
C GLU A 213 -0.15 11.81 28.68
N PRO A 214 -0.86 12.76 29.31
CA PRO A 214 -0.20 13.88 29.97
C PRO A 214 0.58 13.32 31.16
N SER A 215 1.86 13.66 31.25
CA SER A 215 2.61 13.52 32.51
C SER A 215 1.86 14.30 33.58
N VAL A 216 1.19 13.58 34.48
CA VAL A 216 0.72 14.16 35.75
C VAL A 216 1.99 14.45 36.53
N ASP A 217 2.46 15.70 36.41
CA ASP A 217 3.43 16.27 37.34
C ASP A 217 2.66 16.47 38.65
N ASP A 218 2.88 15.57 39.61
CA ASP A 218 2.44 15.77 40.99
C ASP A 218 3.25 16.97 41.54
N GLY A 219 2.67 18.16 41.39
CA GLY A 219 3.00 19.31 42.23
C GLY A 219 2.60 19.01 43.66
N ASP A 220 3.54 18.43 44.42
CA ASP A 220 3.48 18.41 45.88
C ASP A 220 3.90 19.79 46.41
N ASP A 221 2.97 20.74 46.39
CA ASP A 221 3.05 21.96 47.19
C ASP A 221 2.56 21.64 48.62
N GLY A 222 3.48 21.13 49.42
CA GLY A 222 3.37 21.01 50.87
C GLY A 222 3.93 22.24 51.58
N HIS A 223 3.02 23.16 51.91
CA HIS A 223 3.20 24.39 52.68
C HIS A 223 3.83 24.19 54.09
N ASP A 224 4.79 25.04 54.48
CA ASP A 224 4.81 25.70 55.81
C ASP A 224 6.00 26.70 55.96
N GLY A 225 5.71 27.90 56.49
CA GLY A 225 6.69 28.68 57.27
C GLY A 225 6.92 30.16 56.93
N ASP A 226 5.94 31.00 57.30
CA ASP A 226 6.00 32.39 57.86
C ASP A 226 7.36 33.14 57.96
N ASP A 227 7.43 34.39 57.44
CA ASP A 227 7.89 35.61 58.17
C ASP A 227 7.85 36.91 57.29
N VAL A 228 6.94 37.84 57.63
CA VAL A 228 7.08 39.31 57.94
C VAL A 228 8.15 40.14 57.16
N ALA A 229 8.02 41.38 56.64
CA ALA A 229 7.23 42.62 56.84
C ALA A 229 7.48 43.58 55.62
N GLU A 230 6.49 44.33 55.12
CA GLU A 230 6.20 45.80 55.26
C GLU A 230 6.89 46.80 54.28
N GLU A 231 6.13 47.89 54.05
CA GLU A 231 6.39 49.20 53.39
C GLU A 231 6.14 49.28 51.86
N GLU A 232 5.01 49.85 51.40
CA GLU A 232 4.70 51.30 51.15
C GLU A 232 5.65 51.95 50.12
N GLU A 233 5.29 52.77 49.12
CA GLU A 233 4.15 53.62 48.76
C GLU A 233 4.42 54.11 47.30
N GLY A 234 3.44 54.73 46.62
CA GLY A 234 3.74 55.77 45.61
C GLY A 234 3.25 55.58 44.15
N GLN A 235 2.09 56.20 43.87
CA GLN A 235 1.67 57.01 42.70
C GLN A 235 2.76 57.35 41.65
N GLU A 236 2.52 57.60 40.36
CA GLU A 236 1.49 58.39 39.69
C GLU A 236 1.64 58.27 38.14
N GLU A 237 0.67 58.83 37.42
CA GLU A 237 0.42 58.88 35.97
C GLU A 237 1.56 59.41 35.07
N ALA A 238 1.57 59.03 33.77
CA ALA A 238 1.17 59.93 32.67
C ALA A 238 1.59 59.44 31.26
N GLU A 239 0.68 59.73 30.33
CA GLU A 239 0.72 59.68 28.86
C GLU A 239 2.02 60.14 28.18
N ALA A 240 2.32 59.57 26.99
CA ALA A 240 2.25 60.32 25.73
C ALA A 240 2.63 59.46 24.50
N ASP A 241 1.82 59.62 23.47
CA ASP A 241 2.04 59.31 22.06
C ASP A 241 3.44 59.66 21.54
N ALA A 242 3.95 58.84 20.62
CA ALA A 242 4.52 59.35 19.38
C ALA A 242 4.61 58.23 18.31
N GLU A 243 3.80 58.38 17.27
CA GLU A 243 4.06 57.89 15.91
C GLU A 243 5.52 58.11 15.50
N THR A 244 6.06 57.29 14.59
CA THR A 244 6.42 57.70 13.22
C THR A 244 6.96 56.50 12.43
N GLN A 245 6.22 56.16 11.36
CA GLN A 245 6.60 55.53 10.08
C GLN A 245 7.39 54.21 10.05
#